data_AF-A0A2G9V5L3-F1
#
_entry.id   AF-A0A2G9V5L3-F1
#
_cell.length_a   1.000
_cell.length_b   1.000
_cell.length_c   1.000
_cell.angle_alpha   90.00
_cell.angle_beta   90.00
_cell.angle_gamma   90.00
#
_symmetry.space_group_name_H-M   'P 1'
#
loop_
_entity.id
_entity.type
_entity.pdbx_description
1 polymer ?
#
loop_
_entity_poly.entity_id
_entity_poly.type
_entity_poly.pdbx_seq_one_letter_code
_entity_poly.pdbx_strand_id
1 'polypeptide(L)'
;MYRKYPPSRENIAGAVIRCLWLAGTRTFFGRSSKPVAHWLDRAAPEFSPEMIQAVRSFVNVAAIFGPLVFFWALFDQQGSTWVLQARRLNGRIGWLTVLPEQINILNPLIVLIMVPVFEGIIYPCARKLFNVTPLRKMAVGGLLTATAFIMAGLLQLEVNKTMESPPATGRIYLQRIGNASHVHSFQRLGHAASLIGDLPTGRTEVDAGLYTIQTGDKVHTVNLTIPGKGYVMGLYDNNDTSSQISVFMYAIEKTDNGASRVYFVVPEGDAGRVFVVDHKNHVVASQNLTSGNFLDIRPRFFDSGEYMLYYGKDCYDTSCPKKIPFTVSFSCLVEHQIEKMVIG
;
A
#
# COMPACT_ATOMS: atom_id res chain seq x y z
N MET A 1 -55.72 -14.03 23.13
CA MET A 1 -55.44 -15.47 22.92
C MET A 1 -54.15 -15.61 22.12
N TYR A 2 -53.06 -16.08 22.73
CA TYR A 2 -51.79 -16.35 22.03
C TYR A 2 -51.94 -17.67 21.25
N ARG A 3 -51.98 -17.59 19.91
CA ARG A 3 -52.14 -18.76 19.04
C ARG A 3 -50.77 -19.39 18.83
N LYS A 4 -50.44 -20.42 19.62
CA LYS A 4 -49.26 -21.28 19.38
C LYS A 4 -49.51 -22.05 18.08
N TYR A 5 -48.90 -21.62 16.99
CA TYR A 5 -48.80 -22.45 15.79
C TYR A 5 -47.83 -23.60 16.09
N PRO A 6 -48.21 -24.87 15.83
CA PRO A 6 -47.29 -25.98 16.02
C PRO A 6 -46.08 -25.80 15.08
N PRO A 7 -44.87 -26.23 15.48
CA PRO A 7 -43.71 -26.17 14.60
C PRO A 7 -44.02 -26.96 13.33
N SER A 8 -43.87 -26.30 12.18
CA SER A 8 -43.98 -26.93 10.86
C SER A 8 -43.03 -28.12 10.81
N ARG A 9 -43.57 -29.34 10.67
CA ARG A 9 -42.81 -30.60 10.59
C ARG A 9 -41.92 -30.71 9.34
N GLU A 10 -41.97 -29.73 8.45
CA GLU A 10 -41.35 -29.74 7.14
C GLU A 10 -40.19 -28.75 7.06
N ASN A 11 -39.11 -29.13 6.36
CA ASN A 11 -37.95 -28.27 6.13
C ASN A 11 -38.33 -27.14 5.18
N ILE A 12 -38.86 -26.04 5.72
CA ILE A 12 -39.29 -24.86 4.95
C ILE A 12 -38.16 -24.35 4.03
N ALA A 13 -36.92 -24.29 4.53
CA ALA A 13 -35.77 -23.91 3.72
C ALA A 13 -35.56 -24.83 2.50
N GLY A 14 -35.70 -26.15 2.71
CA GLY A 14 -35.63 -27.14 1.63
C GLY A 14 -36.78 -27.00 0.63
N ALA A 15 -37.99 -26.68 1.11
CA ALA A 15 -39.15 -26.43 0.25
C ALA A 15 -38.99 -25.15 -0.59
N VAL A 16 -38.41 -24.08 -0.02
CA VAL A 16 -38.07 -22.84 -0.75
C VAL A 16 -37.03 -23.11 -1.83
N ILE A 17 -35.95 -23.83 -1.50
CA ILE A 17 -34.89 -24.17 -2.46
C ILE A 17 -35.45 -25.05 -3.59
N ARG A 18 -36.26 -26.06 -3.28
CA ARG A 18 -36.92 -26.89 -4.29
C ARG A 18 -37.86 -26.08 -5.18
N CYS A 19 -38.66 -25.18 -4.60
CA CYS A 19 -39.55 -24.30 -5.35
C CYS A 19 -38.77 -23.40 -6.32
N LEU A 20 -37.69 -22.76 -5.85
CA LEU A 20 -36.80 -21.93 -6.67
C LEU A 20 -36.10 -22.72 -7.78
N TRP A 21 -35.57 -23.89 -7.43
CA TRP A 21 -34.89 -24.78 -8.38
C TRP A 21 -35.83 -25.28 -9.46
N LEU A 22 -37.04 -25.70 -9.08
CA LEU A 22 -38.04 -26.25 -10.00
C LEU A 22 -38.67 -25.17 -10.88
N ALA A 23 -38.96 -23.99 -10.33
CA ALA A 23 -39.38 -22.82 -11.11
C ALA A 23 -38.28 -22.35 -12.07
N GLY A 24 -37.02 -22.32 -11.61
CA GLY A 24 -35.86 -21.92 -12.40
C GLY A 24 -35.57 -22.90 -13.54
N THR A 25 -35.44 -24.19 -13.23
CA THR A 25 -35.19 -25.24 -14.24
C THR A 25 -36.29 -25.30 -15.30
N ARG A 26 -37.58 -25.17 -14.93
CA ARG A 26 -38.68 -25.09 -15.90
C ARG A 26 -38.71 -23.80 -16.72
N THR A 27 -38.09 -22.74 -16.22
CA THR A 27 -37.96 -21.47 -16.96
C THR A 27 -36.81 -21.52 -17.95
N PHE A 28 -35.67 -22.11 -17.59
CA PHE A 28 -34.46 -22.14 -18.42
C PHE A 28 -34.36 -23.37 -19.34
N PHE A 29 -34.81 -24.54 -18.89
CA PHE A 29 -34.70 -25.81 -19.62
C PHE A 29 -36.06 -26.39 -20.06
N GLY A 30 -37.17 -25.82 -19.58
CA GLY A 30 -38.51 -26.27 -19.93
C GLY A 30 -39.06 -25.60 -21.18
N ARG A 31 -39.50 -26.40 -22.17
CA ARG A 31 -40.46 -25.97 -23.20
C ARG A 31 -41.84 -25.85 -22.56
N SER A 32 -42.11 -24.79 -21.80
CA SER A 32 -43.45 -24.57 -21.21
C SER A 32 -44.40 -23.93 -22.21
N SER A 33 -45.52 -24.61 -22.46
CA SER A 33 -46.51 -24.29 -23.51
C SER A 33 -47.59 -23.28 -23.09
N LYS A 34 -47.62 -22.84 -21.83
CA LYS A 34 -48.63 -21.88 -21.33
C LYS A 34 -47.99 -20.56 -20.88
N PRO A 35 -48.50 -19.40 -21.33
CA PRO A 35 -48.04 -18.11 -20.83
C PRO A 35 -48.45 -17.98 -19.35
N VAL A 36 -47.46 -17.74 -18.50
CA VAL A 36 -47.63 -17.47 -17.06
C VAL A 36 -47.12 -16.05 -16.77
N ALA A 37 -47.81 -15.34 -15.88
CA ALA A 37 -47.52 -13.94 -15.58
C ALA A 37 -46.18 -13.73 -14.86
N HIS A 38 -45.75 -14.69 -14.03
CA HIS A 38 -44.47 -14.66 -13.33
C HIS A 38 -43.76 -16.02 -13.41
N TRP A 39 -42.43 -16.02 -13.49
CA TRP A 39 -41.64 -17.24 -13.70
C TRP A 39 -41.76 -18.25 -12.53
N LEU A 40 -41.99 -17.76 -11.31
CA LEU A 40 -42.25 -18.58 -10.12
C LEU A 40 -43.59 -19.33 -10.17
N ASP A 41 -44.54 -18.88 -10.98
CA ASP A 41 -45.86 -19.54 -11.11
C ASP A 41 -45.74 -20.89 -11.86
N ARG A 42 -44.60 -21.18 -12.49
CA ARG A 42 -44.30 -22.49 -13.09
C ARG A 42 -44.13 -23.61 -12.05
N ALA A 43 -44.00 -23.27 -10.77
CA ALA A 43 -43.97 -24.20 -9.65
C ALA A 43 -45.37 -24.48 -9.06
N ALA A 44 -46.43 -23.80 -9.54
CA ALA A 44 -47.82 -24.01 -9.10
C ALA A 44 -48.33 -25.47 -9.11
N PRO A 45 -47.86 -26.39 -9.97
CA PRO A 45 -48.32 -27.78 -9.93
C PRO A 45 -47.90 -28.55 -8.66
N GLU A 46 -46.85 -28.11 -7.97
CA GLU A 46 -46.24 -28.85 -6.86
C GLU A 46 -46.21 -28.07 -5.54
N PHE A 47 -46.48 -26.75 -5.58
CA PHE A 47 -46.40 -25.88 -4.42
C PHE A 47 -47.69 -25.07 -4.24
N SER A 48 -48.08 -24.83 -2.99
CA SER A 48 -49.24 -24.01 -2.66
C SER A 48 -49.07 -22.55 -3.13
N PRO A 49 -50.17 -21.84 -3.47
CA PRO A 49 -50.10 -20.44 -3.88
C PRO A 49 -49.51 -19.53 -2.80
N GLU A 50 -49.77 -19.83 -1.52
CA GLU A 50 -49.19 -19.12 -0.37
C GLU A 50 -47.66 -19.26 -0.33
N MET A 51 -47.13 -20.45 -0.60
CA MET A 51 -45.69 -20.72 -0.66
C MET A 51 -45.04 -19.96 -1.82
N ILE A 52 -45.66 -19.96 -2.99
CA ILE A 52 -45.15 -19.22 -4.18
C ILE A 52 -45.13 -17.72 -3.92
N GLN A 53 -46.16 -17.17 -3.26
CA GLN A 53 -46.19 -15.76 -2.86
C GLN A 53 -45.13 -15.41 -1.80
N ALA A 54 -44.89 -16.31 -0.84
CA ALA A 54 -43.83 -16.16 0.15
C ALA A 54 -42.43 -16.17 -0.51
N VAL A 55 -42.17 -17.13 -1.41
CA VAL A 55 -40.92 -17.20 -2.17
C VAL A 55 -40.75 -15.98 -3.06
N ARG A 56 -41.81 -15.46 -3.68
CA ARG A 56 -41.76 -14.22 -4.46
C ARG A 56 -41.37 -13.01 -3.62
N SER A 57 -41.98 -12.85 -2.45
CA SER A 57 -41.61 -11.78 -1.51
C SER A 57 -40.16 -11.93 -1.05
N PHE A 58 -39.73 -13.16 -0.75
CA PHE A 58 -38.35 -13.46 -0.38
C PHE A 58 -37.36 -13.09 -1.48
N VAL A 59 -37.62 -13.47 -2.74
CA VAL A 59 -36.75 -13.10 -3.89
C VAL A 59 -36.69 -11.59 -4.08
N ASN A 60 -37.81 -10.88 -3.95
CA ASN A 60 -37.85 -9.42 -4.05
C ASN A 60 -36.99 -8.76 -2.96
N VAL A 61 -37.08 -9.26 -1.73
CA VAL A 61 -36.26 -8.78 -0.61
C VAL A 61 -34.79 -9.11 -0.85
N ALA A 62 -34.46 -10.35 -1.25
CA ALA A 62 -33.11 -10.77 -1.56
C ALA A 62 -32.47 -9.92 -2.66
N ALA A 63 -33.23 -9.52 -3.68
CA ALA A 63 -32.77 -8.60 -4.72
C ALA A 63 -32.38 -7.22 -4.17
N ILE A 64 -33.13 -6.70 -3.17
CA ILE A 64 -32.80 -5.44 -2.49
C ILE A 64 -31.52 -5.59 -1.64
N PHE A 65 -31.23 -6.79 -1.12
CA PHE A 65 -30.00 -7.07 -0.38
C PHE A 65 -28.76 -7.22 -1.29
N GLY A 66 -28.92 -7.45 -2.59
CA GLY A 66 -27.79 -7.58 -3.54
C GLY A 66 -26.79 -6.42 -3.46
N PRO A 67 -27.23 -5.15 -3.64
CA PRO A 67 -26.38 -3.97 -3.47
C PRO A 67 -25.71 -3.85 -2.09
N LEU A 68 -26.36 -4.36 -1.03
CA LEU A 68 -25.82 -4.29 0.34
C LEU A 68 -24.53 -5.11 0.47
N VAL A 69 -24.43 -6.25 -0.23
CA VAL A 69 -23.21 -7.07 -0.25
C VAL A 69 -22.04 -6.27 -0.83
N PHE A 70 -22.26 -5.56 -1.94
CA PHE A 70 -21.23 -4.71 -2.54
C PHE A 70 -20.85 -3.53 -1.65
N PHE A 71 -21.85 -2.91 -0.99
CA PHE A 71 -21.58 -1.84 -0.04
C PHE A 71 -20.65 -2.30 1.09
N TRP A 72 -20.94 -3.44 1.73
CA TRP A 72 -20.07 -3.99 2.79
C TRP A 72 -18.69 -4.39 2.26
N ALA A 73 -18.63 -5.02 1.09
CA ALA A 73 -17.35 -5.38 0.47
C ALA A 73 -16.47 -4.16 0.18
N LEU A 74 -17.06 -3.01 -0.16
CA LEU A 74 -16.36 -1.74 -0.35
C LEU A 74 -16.00 -1.09 0.99
N PHE A 75 -16.92 -1.09 1.97
CA PHE A 75 -16.70 -0.52 3.28
C PHE A 75 -15.54 -1.19 4.03
N ASP A 76 -15.44 -2.52 3.95
CA ASP A 76 -14.36 -3.29 4.61
C ASP A 76 -12.96 -2.97 4.05
N GLN A 77 -12.86 -2.35 2.86
CA GLN A 77 -11.56 -1.90 2.32
C GLN A 77 -10.96 -0.72 3.10
N GLN A 78 -11.79 0.02 3.85
CA GLN A 78 -11.31 1.11 4.72
C GLN A 78 -10.29 0.60 5.74
N GLY A 79 -10.50 -0.59 6.30
CA GLY A 79 -9.63 -1.17 7.32
C GLY A 79 -8.34 -1.80 6.79
N SER A 80 -8.22 -1.98 5.46
CA SER A 80 -7.12 -2.72 4.84
C SER A 80 -6.46 -1.92 3.71
N THR A 81 -7.06 -1.89 2.52
CA THR A 81 -6.52 -1.24 1.34
C THR A 81 -6.23 0.25 1.56
N TRP A 82 -7.12 0.96 2.25
CA TRP A 82 -6.92 2.38 2.54
C TRP A 82 -5.81 2.61 3.56
N VAL A 83 -5.60 1.68 4.50
CA VAL A 83 -4.45 1.71 5.42
C VAL A 83 -3.14 1.51 4.65
N LEU A 84 -3.10 0.58 3.67
CA LEU A 84 -1.94 0.42 2.79
C LEU A 84 -1.67 1.68 1.94
N GLN A 85 -2.73 2.30 1.41
CA GLN A 85 -2.60 3.56 0.68
C GLN A 85 -2.07 4.67 1.60
N ALA A 86 -2.57 4.77 2.83
CA ALA A 86 -2.10 5.72 3.84
C ALA A 86 -0.65 5.49 4.26
N ARG A 87 -0.18 4.24 4.33
CA ARG A 87 1.24 3.92 4.56
C ARG A 87 2.17 4.50 3.50
N ARG A 88 1.68 4.74 2.29
CA ARG A 88 2.45 5.33 1.18
C ARG A 88 2.31 6.86 1.10
N LEU A 89 1.56 7.47 2.02
CA LEU A 89 1.48 8.92 2.18
C LEU A 89 2.45 9.38 3.27
N ASN A 90 2.71 10.69 3.33
CA ASN A 90 3.55 11.31 4.36
C ASN A 90 2.88 11.39 5.75
N GLY A 91 1.57 11.18 5.83
CA GLY A 91 0.81 11.22 7.08
C GLY A 91 0.75 12.58 7.76
N ARG A 92 1.22 13.67 7.12
CA ARG A 92 1.33 15.00 7.74
C ARG A 92 0.09 15.84 7.45
N ILE A 93 -0.64 16.20 8.50
CA ILE A 93 -1.81 17.08 8.47
C ILE A 93 -1.42 18.39 9.18
N GLY A 94 -0.87 19.34 8.42
CA GLY A 94 -0.36 20.60 8.96
C GLY A 94 0.82 20.38 9.92
N TRP A 95 0.61 20.65 11.21
CA TRP A 95 1.61 20.46 12.26
C TRP A 95 1.56 19.08 12.92
N LEU A 96 0.56 18.24 12.58
CA LEU A 96 0.38 16.89 13.16
C LEU A 96 0.86 15.82 12.18
N THR A 97 1.60 14.84 12.69
CA THR A 97 1.90 13.58 11.97
C THR A 97 0.97 12.47 12.48
N VAL A 98 0.11 11.94 11.60
CA VAL A 98 -0.82 10.85 11.90
C VAL A 98 -0.25 9.53 11.38
N LEU A 99 -0.37 8.47 12.19
CA LEU A 99 0.05 7.13 11.74
C LEU A 99 -1.05 6.49 10.88
N PRO A 100 -0.70 5.69 9.86
CA PRO A 100 -1.67 5.09 8.95
C PRO A 100 -2.77 4.27 9.64
N GLU A 101 -2.42 3.55 10.70
CA GLU A 101 -3.36 2.70 11.47
C GLU A 101 -4.37 3.52 12.28
N GLN A 102 -4.03 4.78 12.61
CA GLN A 102 -4.91 5.68 13.36
C GLN A 102 -6.06 6.23 12.52
N ILE A 103 -5.98 6.14 11.18
CA ILE A 103 -7.04 6.59 10.27
C ILE A 103 -8.36 5.85 10.53
N ASN A 104 -8.30 4.60 10.99
CA ASN A 104 -9.50 3.83 11.32
C ASN A 104 -10.30 4.39 12.51
N ILE A 105 -9.68 5.18 13.39
CA ILE A 105 -10.36 5.85 14.51
C ILE A 105 -11.35 6.91 13.99
N LEU A 106 -11.11 7.47 12.80
CA LEU A 106 -12.00 8.46 12.20
C LEU A 106 -13.37 7.88 11.84
N ASN A 107 -13.48 6.58 11.56
CA ASN A 107 -14.75 5.95 11.19
C ASN A 107 -15.83 6.10 12.29
N PRO A 108 -15.65 5.57 13.52
CA PRO A 108 -16.63 5.74 14.58
C PRO A 108 -16.84 7.21 14.98
N LEU A 109 -15.80 8.06 14.88
CA LEU A 109 -15.92 9.49 15.17
C LEU A 109 -16.84 10.21 14.16
N ILE A 110 -16.64 9.94 12.86
CA ILE A 110 -17.47 10.50 11.80
C ILE A 110 -18.91 10.02 11.94
N VAL A 111 -19.14 8.74 12.27
CA VAL A 111 -20.49 8.21 12.52
C VAL A 111 -21.16 8.92 13.71
N LEU A 112 -20.43 9.09 14.82
CA LEU A 112 -20.94 9.77 16.02
C LEU A 112 -21.38 11.21 15.73
N ILE A 113 -20.67 11.92 14.84
CA ILE A 113 -20.99 13.28 14.43
C ILE A 113 -22.09 13.29 13.35
N MET A 114 -22.03 12.39 12.37
CA MET A 114 -22.96 12.38 11.23
C MET A 114 -24.36 11.94 11.62
N VAL A 115 -24.54 10.97 12.52
CA VAL A 115 -25.87 10.53 12.96
C VAL A 115 -26.74 11.70 13.47
N PRO A 116 -26.31 12.51 14.46
CA PRO A 116 -27.10 13.65 14.92
C PRO A 116 -27.24 14.75 13.86
N VAL A 117 -26.24 14.98 13.00
CA VAL A 117 -26.34 15.95 11.90
C VAL A 117 -27.42 15.52 10.89
N PHE A 118 -27.46 14.25 10.54
CA PHE A 118 -28.43 13.72 9.59
C PHE A 118 -29.85 13.74 10.17
N GLU A 119 -30.04 13.28 11.41
CA GLU A 119 -31.36 13.24 12.05
C GLU A 119 -31.87 14.63 12.49
N GLY A 120 -30.97 15.50 12.96
CA GLY A 120 -31.33 16.83 13.48
C GLY A 120 -31.43 17.92 12.41
N ILE A 121 -30.65 17.84 11.33
CA ILE A 121 -30.57 18.92 10.33
C ILE A 121 -30.97 18.42 8.94
N ILE A 122 -30.29 17.39 8.42
CA ILE A 122 -30.41 17.02 7.00
C ILE A 122 -31.79 16.42 6.69
N TYR A 123 -32.26 15.42 7.45
CA TYR A 123 -33.55 14.79 7.19
C TYR A 123 -34.75 15.72 7.45
N PRO A 124 -34.78 16.57 8.50
CA PRO A 124 -35.82 17.57 8.65
C PRO A 124 -35.86 18.57 7.48
N CYS A 125 -34.72 19.06 7.01
CA CYS A 125 -34.67 19.95 5.84
C CYS A 125 -35.07 19.23 4.55
N ALA A 126 -34.55 18.03 4.30
CA ALA A 126 -34.86 17.25 3.11
C ALA A 126 -36.36 16.90 3.04
N ARG A 127 -36.99 16.59 4.18
CA ARG A 127 -38.44 16.33 4.26
C ARG A 127 -39.30 17.54 3.89
N LYS A 128 -38.77 18.77 3.96
CA LYS A 128 -39.48 19.97 3.49
C LYS A 128 -39.53 20.05 1.96
N LEU A 129 -38.57 19.47 1.25
CA LEU A 129 -38.54 19.48 -0.22
C LEU A 129 -39.05 18.18 -0.84
N PHE A 130 -38.76 17.01 -0.25
CA PHE A 130 -39.09 15.71 -0.83
C PHE A 130 -39.37 14.65 0.24
N ASN A 131 -40.20 13.65 -0.10
CA ASN A 131 -40.39 12.47 0.74
C ASN A 131 -39.13 11.60 0.76
N VAL A 132 -38.44 11.59 1.92
CA VAL A 132 -37.25 10.78 2.18
C VAL A 132 -37.67 9.37 2.57
N THR A 133 -37.68 8.45 1.60
CA THR A 133 -37.97 7.03 1.85
C THR A 133 -36.69 6.27 2.25
N PRO A 134 -36.79 5.17 3.02
CA PRO A 134 -35.62 4.35 3.38
C PRO A 134 -34.80 3.86 2.18
N LEU A 135 -35.48 3.46 1.10
CA LEU A 135 -34.82 3.03 -0.14
C LEU A 135 -34.03 4.17 -0.82
N ARG A 136 -34.53 5.41 -0.78
CA ARG A 136 -33.79 6.58 -1.30
C ARG A 136 -32.55 6.88 -0.46
N LYS A 137 -32.62 6.72 0.87
CA LYS A 137 -31.44 6.86 1.75
C LYS A 137 -30.35 5.86 1.37
N MET A 138 -30.73 4.60 1.14
CA MET A 138 -29.79 3.56 0.68
C MET A 138 -29.16 3.90 -0.68
N ALA A 139 -29.97 4.35 -1.65
CA ALA A 139 -29.47 4.73 -2.98
C ALA A 139 -28.48 5.90 -2.93
N VAL A 140 -28.78 6.95 -2.14
CA VAL A 140 -27.87 8.10 -1.95
C VAL A 140 -26.57 7.67 -1.28
N GLY A 141 -26.63 6.79 -0.27
CA GLY A 141 -25.43 6.22 0.36
C GLY A 141 -24.55 5.46 -0.63
N GLY A 142 -25.16 4.72 -1.57
CA GLY A 142 -24.44 4.06 -2.66
C GLY A 142 -23.72 5.04 -3.60
N LEU A 143 -24.38 6.14 -3.98
CA LEU A 143 -23.78 7.18 -4.82
C LEU A 143 -22.60 7.88 -4.12
N LEU A 144 -22.73 8.17 -2.83
CA LEU A 144 -21.65 8.73 -2.02
C LEU A 144 -20.47 7.77 -1.91
N THR A 145 -20.74 6.47 -1.73
CA THR A 145 -19.71 5.42 -1.72
C THR A 145 -18.98 5.38 -3.06
N ALA A 146 -19.69 5.39 -4.18
CA ALA A 146 -19.08 5.43 -5.51
C ALA A 146 -18.17 6.66 -5.68
N THR A 147 -18.61 7.83 -5.21
CA THR A 147 -17.83 9.07 -5.27
C THR A 147 -16.57 8.98 -4.42
N ALA A 148 -16.66 8.40 -3.22
CA ALA A 148 -15.51 8.19 -2.33
C ALA A 148 -14.45 7.28 -2.98
N PHE A 149 -14.86 6.23 -3.69
CA PHE A 149 -13.93 5.36 -4.41
C PHE A 149 -13.26 6.03 -5.61
N ILE A 150 -13.99 6.90 -6.32
CA ILE A 150 -13.38 7.73 -7.38
C ILE A 150 -12.28 8.62 -6.78
N MET A 151 -12.55 9.27 -5.65
CA MET A 151 -11.55 10.10 -4.95
C MET A 151 -10.34 9.27 -4.48
N ALA A 152 -10.55 8.08 -3.92
CA ALA A 152 -9.48 7.18 -3.51
C ALA A 152 -8.62 6.73 -4.71
N GLY A 153 -9.24 6.50 -5.87
CA GLY A 153 -8.54 6.18 -7.12
C GLY A 153 -7.70 7.35 -7.63
N LEU A 154 -8.24 8.57 -7.63
CA LEU A 154 -7.49 9.77 -8.01
C LEU A 154 -6.30 10.01 -7.08
N LEU A 155 -6.50 9.84 -5.76
CA LEU A 155 -5.41 9.89 -4.79
C LEU A 155 -4.32 8.86 -5.08
N GLN A 156 -4.70 7.64 -5.48
CA GLN A 156 -3.72 6.60 -5.82
C GLN A 156 -2.85 6.99 -7.03
N LEU A 157 -3.40 7.71 -8.01
CA LEU A 157 -2.62 8.18 -9.16
C LEU A 157 -1.55 9.18 -8.74
N GLU A 158 -1.88 10.12 -7.85
CA GLU A 158 -0.90 11.07 -7.32
C GLU A 158 0.16 10.36 -6.47
N VAL A 159 -0.25 9.39 -5.63
CA VAL A 159 0.69 8.56 -4.86
C VAL A 159 1.66 7.82 -5.77
N ASN A 160 1.17 7.23 -6.87
CA ASN A 160 2.00 6.49 -7.81
C ASN A 160 3.07 7.37 -8.47
N LYS A 161 2.81 8.67 -8.71
CA LYS A 161 3.83 9.61 -9.23
C LYS A 161 4.98 9.84 -8.25
N THR A 162 4.71 9.76 -6.95
CA THR A 162 5.75 9.89 -5.91
C THR A 162 6.55 8.60 -5.69
N MET A 163 6.09 7.48 -6.26
CA MET A 163 6.81 6.22 -6.19
C MET A 163 7.84 6.14 -7.30
N GLU A 164 8.96 5.53 -6.96
CA GLU A 164 9.97 5.17 -7.94
C GLU A 164 9.42 4.07 -8.86
N SER A 165 9.55 4.25 -10.18
CA SER A 165 9.13 3.23 -11.13
C SER A 165 9.96 1.97 -10.95
N PRO A 166 9.33 0.78 -10.79
CA PRO A 166 10.08 -0.47 -10.72
C PRO A 166 10.87 -0.65 -12.02
N PRO A 167 12.05 -1.29 -11.97
CA PRO A 167 12.84 -1.54 -13.18
C PRO A 167 12.06 -2.50 -14.10
N ALA A 168 12.42 -2.50 -15.39
CA ALA A 168 11.83 -3.41 -16.36
C ALA A 168 11.95 -4.88 -15.91
N THR A 169 11.06 -5.74 -16.41
CA THR A 169 11.03 -7.16 -16.01
C THR A 169 12.38 -7.83 -16.24
N GLY A 170 12.95 -8.41 -15.18
CA GLY A 170 14.27 -9.06 -15.21
C GLY A 170 15.47 -8.11 -15.05
N ARG A 171 15.25 -6.81 -14.83
CA ARG A 171 16.28 -5.80 -14.57
C ARG A 171 16.34 -5.37 -13.11
N ILE A 172 17.44 -4.71 -12.79
CA ILE A 172 17.73 -4.11 -11.48
C ILE A 172 18.25 -2.69 -11.67
N TYR A 173 18.19 -1.89 -10.61
CA TYR A 173 18.92 -0.63 -10.55
C TYR A 173 20.26 -0.82 -9.86
N LEU A 174 21.33 -0.34 -10.47
CA LEU A 174 22.67 -0.31 -9.89
C LEU A 174 23.06 1.15 -9.67
N GLN A 175 23.43 1.50 -8.45
CA GLN A 175 23.92 2.84 -8.10
C GLN A 175 25.40 2.76 -7.73
N ARG A 176 26.25 3.37 -8.55
CA ARG A 176 27.69 3.46 -8.32
C ARG A 176 28.02 4.68 -7.47
N ILE A 177 28.77 4.47 -6.39
CA ILE A 177 29.23 5.51 -5.45
C ILE A 177 30.71 5.29 -5.14
N GLY A 178 31.45 6.37 -4.91
CA GLY A 178 32.85 6.33 -4.48
C GLY A 178 33.78 7.11 -5.39
N ASN A 179 35.07 7.10 -5.05
CA ASN A 179 36.11 7.94 -5.67
C ASN A 179 36.84 7.25 -6.83
N ALA A 180 36.55 5.98 -7.11
CA ALA A 180 37.17 5.27 -8.23
C ALA A 180 36.76 5.89 -9.57
N SER A 181 37.72 6.41 -10.33
CA SER A 181 37.46 7.16 -11.57
C SER A 181 37.24 6.24 -12.78
N HIS A 182 37.96 5.12 -12.86
CA HIS A 182 37.92 4.19 -14.00
C HIS A 182 37.60 2.76 -13.55
N VAL A 183 36.41 2.28 -13.90
CA VAL A 183 35.98 0.89 -13.67
C VAL A 183 35.97 0.20 -15.01
N HIS A 184 37.14 -0.29 -15.42
CA HIS A 184 37.25 -1.03 -16.66
C HIS A 184 36.68 -2.44 -16.48
N SER A 185 35.80 -2.86 -17.40
CA SER A 185 35.28 -4.23 -17.55
C SER A 185 34.20 -4.67 -16.55
N PHE A 186 33.08 -3.93 -16.44
CA PHE A 186 31.85 -4.50 -15.86
C PHE A 186 31.24 -5.51 -16.83
N GLN A 187 31.37 -6.81 -16.53
CA GLN A 187 30.92 -7.87 -17.42
C GLN A 187 29.94 -8.82 -16.71
N ARG A 188 28.87 -9.20 -17.42
CA ARG A 188 27.93 -10.23 -16.94
C ARG A 188 28.51 -11.63 -17.16
N LEU A 189 28.43 -12.46 -16.14
CA LEU A 189 28.85 -13.86 -16.16
C LEU A 189 27.72 -14.71 -16.77
N GLY A 190 27.85 -15.15 -18.03
CA GLY A 190 26.81 -15.93 -18.73
C GLY A 190 26.84 -15.85 -20.27
N HIS A 191 25.77 -16.36 -20.92
CA HIS A 191 25.62 -16.43 -22.38
C HIS A 191 25.56 -15.02 -23.00
N ALA A 192 26.54 -14.73 -23.85
CA ALA A 192 26.93 -13.40 -24.33
C ALA A 192 27.45 -12.49 -23.21
N ALA A 193 28.77 -12.53 -22.99
CA ALA A 193 29.53 -11.54 -22.26
C ALA A 193 29.34 -10.14 -22.90
N SER A 194 28.25 -9.45 -22.53
CA SER A 194 28.12 -8.04 -22.84
C SER A 194 29.05 -7.29 -21.90
N LEU A 195 30.15 -6.77 -22.45
CA LEU A 195 30.98 -5.77 -21.78
C LEU A 195 30.15 -4.50 -21.66
N ILE A 196 29.66 -4.20 -20.47
CA ILE A 196 29.01 -2.93 -20.16
C ILE A 196 30.15 -1.95 -19.83
N GLY A 197 30.96 -1.61 -20.84
CA GLY A 197 32.13 -0.71 -20.82
C GLY A 197 32.56 -0.15 -19.44
N ASP A 198 32.50 1.17 -19.30
CA ASP A 198 32.68 1.87 -18.03
C ASP A 198 31.32 2.10 -17.37
N LEU A 199 31.17 1.68 -16.11
CA LEU A 199 29.95 1.93 -15.34
C LEU A 199 29.88 3.43 -14.97
N PRO A 200 28.90 4.21 -15.47
CA PRO A 200 28.84 5.64 -15.20
C PRO A 200 28.58 5.90 -13.70
N THR A 201 29.04 7.05 -13.23
CA THR A 201 28.70 7.55 -11.88
C THR A 201 27.21 7.82 -11.79
N GLY A 202 26.56 7.27 -10.76
CA GLY A 202 25.13 7.43 -10.56
C GLY A 202 24.36 6.14 -10.80
N ARG A 203 23.10 6.28 -11.23
CA ARG A 203 22.13 5.20 -11.30
C ARG A 203 21.99 4.67 -12.73
N THR A 204 22.10 3.36 -12.89
CA THR A 204 21.92 2.66 -14.16
C THR A 204 20.98 1.48 -14.00
N GLU A 205 20.31 1.11 -15.09
CA GLU A 205 19.56 -0.14 -15.16
C GLU A 205 20.40 -1.22 -15.82
N VAL A 206 20.51 -2.38 -15.19
CA VAL A 206 21.24 -3.54 -15.71
C VAL A 206 20.40 -4.80 -15.55
N ASP A 207 20.68 -5.82 -16.37
CA ASP A 207 19.96 -7.09 -16.26
C ASP A 207 20.33 -7.83 -14.98
N ALA A 208 19.38 -8.55 -14.37
CA ALA A 208 19.66 -9.34 -13.19
C ALA A 208 20.65 -10.48 -13.52
N GLY A 209 21.69 -10.65 -12.72
CA GLY A 209 22.72 -11.66 -12.96
C GLY A 209 23.93 -11.56 -12.05
N LEU A 210 24.90 -12.42 -12.31
CA LEU A 210 26.23 -12.36 -11.71
C LEU A 210 27.11 -11.48 -12.59
N TYR A 211 27.88 -10.59 -11.97
CA TYR A 211 28.79 -9.69 -12.67
C TYR A 211 30.20 -9.83 -12.12
N THR A 212 31.18 -9.59 -12.97
CA THR A 212 32.59 -9.48 -12.60
C THR A 212 33.08 -8.08 -12.86
N ILE A 213 33.86 -7.56 -11.93
CA ILE A 213 34.54 -6.27 -12.05
C ILE A 213 36.03 -6.53 -11.87
N GLN A 214 36.83 -5.94 -12.75
CA GLN A 214 38.27 -5.86 -12.56
C GLN A 214 38.60 -4.49 -11.95
N THR A 215 39.30 -4.48 -10.83
CA THR A 215 39.82 -3.24 -10.24
C THR A 215 41.26 -3.47 -9.82
N GLY A 216 42.19 -2.76 -10.47
CA GLY A 216 43.60 -3.12 -10.44
C GLY A 216 43.81 -4.54 -10.98
N ASP A 217 44.60 -5.35 -10.25
CA ASP A 217 44.91 -6.75 -10.61
C ASP A 217 43.91 -7.79 -10.05
N LYS A 218 42.84 -7.36 -9.37
CA LYS A 218 41.86 -8.25 -8.72
C LYS A 218 40.52 -8.27 -9.45
N VAL A 219 39.99 -9.47 -9.62
CA VAL A 219 38.64 -9.71 -10.15
C VAL A 219 37.68 -9.98 -9.00
N HIS A 220 36.66 -9.13 -8.86
CA HIS A 220 35.60 -9.28 -7.87
C HIS A 220 34.31 -9.75 -8.52
N THR A 221 33.65 -10.75 -7.91
CA THR A 221 32.33 -11.23 -8.32
C THR A 221 31.23 -10.55 -7.50
N VAL A 222 30.20 -10.06 -8.19
CA VAL A 222 29.09 -9.32 -7.61
C VAL A 222 27.78 -10.02 -7.93
N ASN A 223 27.00 -10.31 -6.88
CA ASN A 223 25.72 -10.97 -7.00
C ASN A 223 24.56 -9.97 -7.11
N LEU A 224 24.02 -9.83 -8.32
CA LEU A 224 22.92 -8.91 -8.66
C LEU A 224 21.72 -9.69 -9.24
N THR A 225 21.39 -10.84 -8.66
CA THR A 225 20.45 -11.82 -9.25
C THR A 225 18.97 -11.56 -8.98
N ILE A 226 18.61 -10.73 -7.99
CA ILE A 226 17.21 -10.53 -7.59
C ILE A 226 16.61 -9.40 -8.44
N PRO A 227 15.70 -9.70 -9.39
CA PRO A 227 15.10 -8.67 -10.24
C PRO A 227 14.15 -7.78 -9.45
N GLY A 228 13.93 -6.55 -9.91
CA GLY A 228 12.99 -5.62 -9.23
C GLY A 228 13.54 -4.99 -7.95
N LYS A 229 14.84 -5.17 -7.65
CA LYS A 229 15.52 -4.56 -6.51
C LYS A 229 16.59 -3.58 -6.96
N GLY A 230 16.96 -2.68 -6.05
CA GLY A 230 18.07 -1.76 -6.24
C GLY A 230 19.30 -2.30 -5.54
N TYR A 231 20.47 -2.01 -6.09
CA TYR A 231 21.77 -2.35 -5.52
C TYR A 231 22.63 -1.10 -5.48
N VAL A 232 23.33 -0.89 -4.37
CA VAL A 232 24.38 0.13 -4.26
C VAL A 232 25.71 -0.59 -4.31
N MET A 233 26.62 -0.03 -5.11
CA MET A 233 28.00 -0.49 -5.24
C MET A 233 28.94 0.66 -4.88
N GLY A 234 29.61 0.53 -3.75
CA GLY A 234 30.69 1.40 -3.30
C GLY A 234 32.01 0.93 -3.90
N LEU A 235 32.69 1.80 -4.64
CA LEU A 235 34.01 1.57 -5.22
C LEU A 235 34.99 2.61 -4.70
N TYR A 236 35.90 2.18 -3.84
CA TYR A 236 36.86 3.04 -3.17
C TYR A 236 38.26 2.62 -3.58
N ASP A 237 38.94 3.49 -4.33
CA ASP A 237 40.36 3.34 -4.59
C ASP A 237 41.13 3.89 -3.40
N ASN A 238 41.91 3.02 -2.76
CA ASN A 238 42.89 3.46 -1.77
C ASN A 238 44.16 3.91 -2.51
N ASN A 239 44.95 4.82 -1.93
CA ASN A 239 46.19 5.29 -2.56
C ASN A 239 47.22 4.17 -2.78
N ASP A 240 47.09 3.07 -2.02
CA ASP A 240 47.75 1.79 -2.28
C ASP A 240 46.83 0.94 -3.16
N THR A 241 47.39 0.26 -4.16
CA THR A 241 46.77 -0.50 -5.29
C THR A 241 45.60 -1.47 -5.00
N SER A 242 45.09 -1.54 -3.77
CA SER A 242 43.87 -2.24 -3.40
C SER A 242 42.64 -1.34 -3.52
N SER A 243 41.78 -1.64 -4.49
CA SER A 243 40.43 -1.10 -4.53
C SER A 243 39.49 -1.92 -3.65
N GLN A 244 38.70 -1.26 -2.81
CA GLN A 244 37.70 -1.89 -1.96
C GLN A 244 36.32 -1.76 -2.60
N ILE A 245 35.59 -2.88 -2.62
CA ILE A 245 34.25 -2.97 -3.20
C ILE A 245 33.26 -3.39 -2.11
N SER A 246 32.23 -2.58 -1.90
CA SER A 246 31.10 -2.92 -1.04
C SER A 246 29.81 -2.94 -1.86
N VAL A 247 29.01 -3.99 -1.71
CA VAL A 247 27.74 -4.12 -2.45
C VAL A 247 26.65 -4.56 -1.49
N PHE A 248 25.51 -3.88 -1.55
CA PHE A 248 24.32 -4.31 -0.83
C PHE A 248 23.05 -4.02 -1.64
N MET A 249 22.01 -4.78 -1.31
CA MET A 249 20.69 -4.66 -1.90
C MET A 249 19.82 -3.70 -1.07
N TYR A 250 19.02 -2.88 -1.73
CA TYR A 250 17.98 -2.04 -1.13
C TYR A 250 16.62 -2.27 -1.78
N ALA A 251 15.56 -2.00 -1.01
CA ALA A 251 14.19 -2.07 -1.50
C ALA A 251 13.79 -0.75 -2.18
N ILE A 252 13.17 -0.84 -3.34
CA ILE A 252 12.67 0.32 -4.11
C ILE A 252 11.31 0.81 -3.59
N GLU A 253 10.68 0.03 -2.72
CA GLU A 253 9.37 0.34 -2.15
C GLU A 253 9.42 1.61 -1.28
N LYS A 254 8.31 2.35 -1.32
CA LYS A 254 8.12 3.51 -0.45
C LYS A 254 8.03 3.03 1.00
N THR A 255 8.75 3.72 1.85
CA THR A 255 8.75 3.56 3.30
C THR A 255 7.38 3.89 3.89
N ASP A 256 7.09 3.26 5.04
CA ASP A 256 5.87 3.53 5.78
C ASP A 256 5.80 4.98 6.27
N ASN A 257 4.64 5.59 6.07
CA ASN A 257 4.30 6.96 6.50
C ASN A 257 5.23 8.04 5.94
N GLY A 258 5.84 7.80 4.76
CA GLY A 258 6.77 8.73 4.14
C GLY A 258 8.04 8.96 4.96
N ALA A 259 8.42 7.99 5.80
CA ALA A 259 9.68 8.03 6.53
C ALA A 259 10.87 8.13 5.56
N SER A 260 11.92 8.85 5.90
CA SER A 260 13.11 8.86 5.04
C SER A 260 14.06 7.74 5.44
N ARG A 261 14.42 6.88 4.48
CA ARG A 261 15.37 5.78 4.71
C ARG A 261 16.74 6.18 4.19
N VAL A 262 17.71 6.21 5.08
CA VAL A 262 19.12 6.50 4.77
C VAL A 262 19.88 5.19 4.76
N TYR A 263 20.64 4.94 3.69
CA TYR A 263 21.51 3.78 3.55
C TYR A 263 22.97 4.21 3.75
N PHE A 264 23.75 3.38 4.44
CA PHE A 264 25.15 3.65 4.70
C PHE A 264 26.05 2.74 3.86
N VAL A 265 27.07 3.34 3.24
CA VAL A 265 28.16 2.63 2.56
C VAL A 265 29.43 2.99 3.32
N VAL A 266 30.19 1.98 3.73
CA VAL A 266 31.46 2.15 4.43
C VAL A 266 32.54 1.38 3.67
N PRO A 267 33.70 2.01 3.37
CA PRO A 267 34.81 1.34 2.69
C PRO A 267 35.39 0.20 3.53
N GLU A 268 35.65 0.46 4.82
CA GLU A 268 36.24 -0.49 5.76
C GLU A 268 35.27 -0.96 6.84
N GLY A 269 34.88 -2.24 6.79
CA GLY A 269 34.27 -2.98 7.90
C GLY A 269 33.24 -2.21 8.75
N ASP A 270 33.44 -2.27 10.07
CA ASP A 270 32.63 -1.54 11.05
C ASP A 270 33.25 -0.16 11.34
N ALA A 271 32.52 0.90 10.98
CA ALA A 271 32.89 2.28 11.26
C ALA A 271 32.28 2.81 12.57
N GLY A 272 31.67 1.95 13.38
CA GLY A 272 31.11 2.26 14.69
C GLY A 272 29.60 2.40 14.65
N ARG A 273 29.06 3.46 15.24
CA ARG A 273 27.60 3.68 15.32
C ARG A 273 27.21 5.03 14.74
N VAL A 274 25.99 5.08 14.23
CA VAL A 274 25.35 6.31 13.73
C VAL A 274 24.11 6.60 14.56
N PHE A 275 23.93 7.86 14.92
CA PHE A 275 22.80 8.38 15.68
C PHE A 275 22.18 9.55 14.90
N VAL A 276 20.87 9.50 14.70
CA VAL A 276 20.12 10.63 14.18
C VAL A 276 19.52 11.37 15.35
N VAL A 277 19.82 12.67 15.43
CA VAL A 277 19.46 13.54 16.54
C VAL A 277 18.63 14.69 16.01
N ASP A 278 17.51 14.94 16.68
CA ASP A 278 16.59 16.05 16.40
C ASP A 278 17.15 17.39 16.91
N HIS A 279 16.60 18.51 16.46
CA HIS A 279 16.94 19.87 16.87
C HIS A 279 16.84 20.10 18.41
N LYS A 280 16.14 19.22 19.13
CA LYS A 280 16.05 19.20 20.61
C LYS A 280 17.10 18.32 21.29
N ASN A 281 18.15 17.89 20.59
CA ASN A 281 19.18 16.96 21.07
C ASN A 281 18.64 15.59 21.52
N HIS A 282 17.49 15.17 21.00
CA HIS A 282 16.95 13.84 21.27
C HIS A 282 17.37 12.87 20.17
N VAL A 283 17.87 11.69 20.55
CA VAL A 283 18.13 10.61 19.60
C VAL A 283 16.80 10.08 19.08
N VAL A 284 16.65 10.08 17.76
CA VAL A 284 15.48 9.61 17.02
C VAL A 284 15.65 8.14 16.64
N ALA A 285 16.83 7.80 16.14
CA ALA A 285 17.19 6.44 15.74
C ALA A 285 18.70 6.26 15.83
N SER A 286 19.13 5.00 15.98
CA SER A 286 20.55 4.64 15.96
C SER A 286 20.74 3.30 15.26
N GLN A 287 21.87 3.13 14.59
CA GLN A 287 22.22 1.90 13.88
C GLN A 287 23.74 1.70 13.89
N ASN A 288 24.21 0.46 13.68
CA ASN A 288 25.63 0.21 13.46
C ASN A 288 26.01 0.66 12.04
N LEU A 289 27.15 1.33 11.93
CA LEU A 289 27.65 1.91 10.69
C LEU A 289 28.44 0.86 9.91
N THR A 290 27.68 -0.04 9.26
CA THR A 290 28.19 -1.07 8.36
C THR A 290 27.50 -0.98 7.00
N SER A 291 28.20 -1.34 5.94
CA SER A 291 27.65 -1.32 4.58
C SER A 291 26.35 -2.13 4.47
N GLY A 292 25.30 -1.49 3.96
CA GLY A 292 23.99 -2.12 3.76
C GLY A 292 23.01 -2.01 4.94
N ASN A 293 23.48 -1.55 6.10
CA ASN A 293 22.55 -1.12 7.14
C ASN A 293 21.84 0.17 6.70
N PHE A 294 20.62 0.32 7.19
CA PHE A 294 19.79 1.49 6.93
C PHE A 294 19.17 2.00 8.21
N LEU A 295 18.76 3.26 8.18
CA LEU A 295 18.09 3.92 9.28
C LEU A 295 16.85 4.65 8.76
N ASP A 296 15.72 4.36 9.39
CA ASP A 296 14.43 4.96 9.06
C ASP A 296 14.15 6.14 9.97
N ILE A 297 14.05 7.32 9.37
CA ILE A 297 13.75 8.57 10.07
C ILE A 297 12.26 8.81 9.97
N ARG A 298 11.58 8.60 11.10
CA ARG A 298 10.14 8.84 11.23
C ARG A 298 9.93 10.17 11.96
N PRO A 299 9.22 11.13 11.34
CA PRO A 299 8.92 12.39 12.01
C PRO A 299 8.02 12.13 13.22
N ARG A 300 8.28 12.85 14.32
CA ARG A 300 7.39 12.82 15.49
C ARG A 300 6.10 13.61 15.22
N PHE A 301 5.17 13.57 16.18
CA PHE A 301 3.93 14.36 16.12
C PHE A 301 4.18 15.86 15.90
N PHE A 302 5.28 16.38 16.44
CA PHE A 302 5.75 17.76 16.24
C PHE A 302 7.21 17.69 15.79
N ASP A 303 7.46 18.01 14.53
CA ASP A 303 8.80 17.92 13.94
C ASP A 303 9.05 19.05 12.92
N SER A 304 10.24 19.64 12.99
CA SER A 304 10.71 20.67 12.06
C SER A 304 11.28 20.07 10.77
N GLY A 305 11.68 18.79 10.81
CA GLY A 305 12.34 18.10 9.69
C GLY A 305 13.83 18.38 9.57
N GLU A 306 14.42 19.10 10.53
CA GLU A 306 15.86 19.32 10.61
C GLU A 306 16.51 18.30 11.55
N TYR A 307 17.47 17.54 11.04
CA TYR A 307 18.17 16.51 11.80
C TYR A 307 19.69 16.64 11.68
N MET A 308 20.37 16.12 12.69
CA MET A 308 21.82 16.02 12.75
C MET A 308 22.22 14.55 12.83
N LEU A 309 23.08 14.12 11.92
CA LEU A 309 23.64 12.77 11.93
C LEU A 309 24.98 12.79 12.65
N TYR A 310 25.09 12.04 13.74
CA TYR A 310 26.30 11.87 14.54
C TYR A 310 26.87 10.48 14.30
N TYR A 311 28.18 10.37 14.03
CA TYR A 311 28.80 9.07 13.78
C TYR A 311 30.26 8.99 14.20
N GLY A 312 30.69 7.78 14.56
CA GLY A 312 32.06 7.47 14.95
C GLY A 312 32.21 6.12 15.64
N LYS A 313 33.47 5.74 15.89
CA LYS A 313 33.81 4.57 16.72
C LYS A 313 33.75 4.95 18.20
N ASP A 314 33.28 4.01 19.02
CA ASP A 314 33.22 4.10 20.48
C ASP A 314 32.57 5.38 21.03
N CYS A 315 31.51 5.84 20.36
CA CYS A 315 30.77 7.04 20.75
C CYS A 315 29.30 6.73 21.04
N TYR A 316 28.69 7.58 21.86
CA TYR A 316 27.30 7.48 22.29
C TYR A 316 26.56 8.80 22.06
N ASP A 317 25.41 8.72 21.40
CA ASP A 317 24.51 9.85 21.15
C ASP A 317 25.21 11.04 20.50
N THR A 318 25.27 12.19 21.18
CA THR A 318 25.84 13.44 20.68
C THR A 318 27.36 13.57 20.91
N SER A 319 27.99 12.58 21.57
CA SER A 319 29.44 12.58 21.83
C SER A 319 30.30 12.19 20.63
N CYS A 320 29.68 11.78 19.51
CA CYS A 320 30.42 11.38 18.33
C CYS A 320 31.16 12.56 17.66
N PRO A 321 32.39 12.34 17.18
CA PRO A 321 33.26 13.40 16.69
C PRO A 321 32.79 14.00 15.36
N LYS A 322 32.12 13.21 14.51
CA LYS A 322 31.67 13.63 13.19
C LYS A 322 30.16 13.90 13.21
N LYS A 323 29.76 15.01 12.61
CA LYS A 323 28.37 15.45 12.50
C LYS A 323 28.05 15.96 11.09
N ILE A 324 26.89 15.60 10.57
CA ILE A 324 26.39 16.06 9.27
C ILE A 324 24.96 16.58 9.46
N PRO A 325 24.71 17.88 9.19
CA PRO A 325 23.35 18.40 9.14
C PRO A 325 22.65 17.90 7.87
N PHE A 326 21.38 17.52 7.99
CA PHE A 326 20.53 17.24 6.84
C PHE A 326 19.07 17.59 7.15
N THR A 327 18.35 17.99 6.12
CA THR A 327 16.93 18.34 6.20
C THR A 327 16.15 17.28 5.47
N VAL A 328 15.08 16.78 6.07
CA VAL A 328 14.18 15.85 5.43
C VAL A 328 12.94 16.61 4.98
N SER A 329 12.77 16.74 3.66
CA SER A 329 11.56 17.33 3.10
C SER A 329 10.39 16.35 3.21
N PHE A 330 9.47 16.62 4.14
CA PHE A 330 8.20 15.88 4.30
C PHE A 330 7.04 16.50 3.51
N SER A 331 7.36 17.24 2.44
CA SER A 331 6.40 18.09 1.74
C SER A 331 5.21 17.32 1.15
N CYS A 332 4.03 17.91 1.31
CA CYS A 332 2.72 17.38 0.88
C CYS A 332 2.39 17.74 -0.59
N LEU A 333 3.27 18.49 -1.25
CA LEU A 333 3.12 18.94 -2.63
C LEU A 333 4.40 18.63 -3.42
N VAL A 334 4.15 18.11 -4.61
CA VAL A 334 5.09 17.68 -5.65
C VAL A 334 6.33 18.56 -5.70
N GLU A 335 7.46 17.98 -5.32
CA GLU A 335 8.76 18.36 -5.88
C GLU A 335 9.64 17.11 -5.87
N HIS A 336 10.16 16.77 -7.04
CA HIS A 336 11.06 15.65 -7.26
C HIS A 336 12.25 15.73 -6.32
N GLN A 337 12.24 15.01 -5.20
CA GLN A 337 13.45 14.61 -4.48
C GLN A 337 13.14 13.29 -3.75
N ILE A 338 13.38 12.16 -4.43
CA ILE A 338 13.62 10.90 -3.73
C ILE A 338 15.02 11.06 -3.14
N GLU A 339 15.12 11.69 -1.96
CA GLU A 339 16.37 11.84 -1.22
C GLU A 339 16.73 10.51 -0.56
N LYS A 340 17.25 9.59 -1.37
CA LYS A 340 18.12 8.53 -0.87
C LYS A 340 19.49 9.16 -0.68
N MET A 341 19.70 9.81 0.46
CA MET A 341 21.00 10.29 0.84
C MET A 341 21.87 9.07 1.15
N VAL A 342 22.87 8.81 0.30
CA VAL A 342 23.92 7.84 0.60
C VAL A 342 25.13 8.65 1.05
N ILE A 343 25.47 8.51 2.32
CA ILE A 343 26.62 9.19 2.91
C ILE A 343 27.83 8.29 2.66
N GLY A 344 28.77 8.80 1.88
CA GLY A 344 29.99 8.10 1.43
C GLY A 344 31.23 8.49 2.21
#